data_AF-A0A7R9HYP5-F1
#
_entry.id   AF-A0A7R9HYP5-F1
#
_cell.length_a   1.000
_cell.length_b   1.000
_cell.length_c   1.000
_cell.angle_alpha   90.00
_cell.angle_beta   90.00
_cell.angle_gamma   90.00
#
_symmetry.space_group_name_H-M   'P 1'
#
loop_
_entity.id
_entity.type
_entity.pdbx_description
1 polymer ?
#
loop_
_entity_poly.entity_id
_entity_poly.type
_entity_poly.pdbx_seq_one_letter_code
_entity_poly.pdbx_strand_id
1 'polypeptide(L)'
;MYLVIFRFYINTKEIANNVTSYTLHSEFILLTTLQHTLLCSRLDLDGIGSLASDHNLGTSRRIERGARLVIAVPCDTRVILQMPRGNLECIHPRPLLLHLAATYLDSREYHRAFELFRKQRINLNLLYDHNPEVFSSNTGHFVRSVKDPTWLSLFLSELQEMDVTRTMYAGFYAKKSEDKSLTKNKVHSVCEVVRTAILALDDSETYLLPVITSHVRQQSLAAALDVIKTVREQEDKAGERKPVVSSGEALKYLLYLVDVNELYDVALGMYDFELVTVVAAKSQKDPKEYLPFLNQLRK
;
A
#
# COMPACT_ATOMS: atom_id res chain seq x y z
N MET A 1 -2.43 17.71 -33.70
CA MET A 1 -1.33 16.73 -33.63
C MET A 1 -1.55 15.73 -34.75
N TYR A 2 -0.50 15.33 -35.47
CA TYR A 2 -0.62 14.39 -36.58
C TYR A 2 0.66 13.58 -36.77
N LEU A 3 0.55 12.43 -37.46
CA LEU A 3 1.65 11.51 -37.73
C LEU A 3 1.86 11.39 -39.25
N VAL A 4 3.08 11.65 -39.72
CA VAL A 4 3.49 11.46 -41.13
C VAL A 4 4.70 10.55 -41.16
N ILE A 5 4.55 9.32 -41.68
CA ILE A 5 5.64 8.36 -41.89
C ILE A 5 6.64 8.32 -40.72
N PHE A 6 6.18 7.80 -39.58
CA PHE A 6 6.91 7.70 -38.32
C PHE A 6 7.27 9.02 -37.61
N ARG A 7 6.99 10.19 -38.20
CA ARG A 7 7.24 11.50 -37.61
C ARG A 7 5.99 12.09 -37.01
N PHE A 8 6.04 12.37 -35.72
CA PHE A 8 4.96 12.94 -34.92
C PHE A 8 5.13 14.45 -34.79
N TYR A 9 4.09 15.19 -35.17
CA TYR A 9 4.06 16.64 -35.18
C TYR A 9 2.99 17.19 -34.24
N ILE A 10 3.36 18.24 -33.53
CA ILE A 10 2.41 19.12 -32.84
C ILE A 10 2.48 20.47 -33.53
N ASN A 11 1.36 20.88 -34.14
CA ASN A 11 1.30 22.02 -35.05
C ASN A 11 2.34 21.84 -36.18
N THR A 12 3.32 22.74 -36.30
CA THR A 12 4.39 22.68 -37.31
C THR A 12 5.70 22.08 -36.78
N LYS A 13 5.79 21.78 -35.48
CA LYS A 13 7.03 21.32 -34.84
C LYS A 13 7.07 19.79 -34.83
N GLU A 14 8.17 19.23 -35.34
CA GLU A 14 8.50 17.82 -35.18
C GLU A 14 8.85 17.55 -33.71
N ILE A 15 8.15 16.61 -33.09
CA ILE A 15 8.38 16.23 -31.69
C ILE A 15 9.18 14.94 -31.60
N ALA A 16 8.87 13.95 -32.45
CA ALA A 16 9.59 12.68 -32.48
C ALA A 16 9.54 12.08 -33.89
N ASN A 17 10.58 11.33 -34.29
CA ASN A 17 10.72 10.79 -35.65
C ASN A 17 10.64 9.26 -35.73
N ASN A 18 10.30 8.60 -34.63
CA ASN A 18 10.27 7.15 -34.46
C ASN A 18 8.90 6.62 -33.98
N VAL A 19 7.82 7.38 -34.15
CA VAL A 19 6.48 7.07 -33.60
C VAL A 19 5.68 6.22 -34.57
N THR A 20 5.16 5.07 -34.13
CA THR A 20 4.37 4.16 -34.97
C THR A 20 2.86 4.36 -34.85
N SER A 21 2.38 4.80 -33.68
CA SER A 21 0.97 5.14 -33.44
C SER A 21 0.87 6.05 -32.23
N TYR A 22 -0.23 6.80 -32.12
CA TYR A 22 -0.51 7.64 -30.96
C TYR A 22 -1.99 7.64 -30.59
N THR A 23 -2.27 7.90 -29.33
CA THR A 23 -3.63 8.18 -28.83
C THR A 23 -3.57 9.27 -27.78
N LEU A 24 -4.66 10.03 -27.67
CA LEU A 24 -4.87 10.95 -26.57
C LEU A 24 -5.59 10.23 -25.44
N HIS A 25 -5.27 10.65 -24.23
CA HIS A 25 -5.96 10.38 -22.98
C HIS A 25 -6.29 11.74 -22.34
N SER A 26 -7.17 11.78 -21.33
CA SER A 26 -7.64 13.04 -20.72
C SER A 26 -6.50 14.00 -20.34
N GLU A 27 -5.45 13.48 -19.70
CA GLU A 27 -4.31 14.27 -19.19
C GLU A 27 -2.96 13.86 -19.81
N PHE A 28 -2.98 12.92 -20.77
CA PHE A 28 -1.75 12.30 -21.29
C PHE A 28 -1.82 12.11 -22.80
N ILE A 29 -0.64 12.10 -23.41
CA ILE A 29 -0.42 11.57 -24.75
C ILE A 29 0.37 10.27 -24.65
N LEU A 30 -0.09 9.28 -25.41
CA LEU A 30 0.55 7.97 -25.50
C LEU A 30 1.07 7.76 -26.91
N LEU A 31 2.32 7.31 -27.01
CA LEU A 31 3.02 7.08 -28.27
C LEU A 31 3.63 5.68 -28.26
N THR A 32 3.48 4.92 -29.33
CA THR A 32 4.32 3.73 -29.55
C THR A 32 5.45 4.08 -30.48
N THR A 33 6.62 3.47 -30.29
CA THR A 33 7.80 3.74 -31.11
C THR A 33 8.24 2.54 -31.96
N LEU A 34 9.10 2.79 -32.94
CA LEU A 34 9.77 1.76 -33.75
C LEU A 34 10.64 0.83 -32.89
N GLN A 35 11.10 1.28 -31.72
CA GLN A 35 11.85 0.49 -30.74
C GLN A 35 10.97 -0.36 -29.82
N HIS A 36 9.68 -0.55 -30.16
CA HIS A 36 8.75 -1.40 -29.41
C HIS A 36 8.58 -0.93 -27.97
N THR A 37 8.40 0.38 -27.81
CA THR A 37 8.21 1.04 -26.52
C THR A 37 6.93 1.87 -26.56
N LEU A 38 6.15 1.78 -25.50
CA LEU A 38 5.07 2.70 -25.17
C LEU A 38 5.64 3.83 -24.30
N LEU A 39 5.45 5.05 -24.77
CA LEU A 39 5.78 6.28 -24.06
C LEU A 39 4.47 6.90 -23.57
N CYS A 40 4.47 7.35 -22.31
CA CYS A 40 3.36 8.09 -21.72
C CYS A 40 3.91 9.41 -21.22
N SER A 41 3.36 10.52 -21.71
CA SER A 41 3.74 11.84 -21.25
C SER A 41 2.50 12.67 -20.94
N ARG A 42 2.62 13.60 -19.98
CA ARG A 42 1.54 14.50 -19.64
C ARG A 42 1.23 15.41 -20.83
N LEU A 43 -0.04 15.75 -20.99
CA LEU A 43 -0.52 16.66 -22.01
C LEU A 43 -0.34 18.12 -21.56
N ASP A 44 0.88 18.48 -21.14
CA ASP A 44 1.28 19.82 -20.74
C ASP A 44 2.62 20.21 -21.42
N LEU A 45 3.03 21.47 -21.26
CA LEU A 45 4.23 22.00 -21.93
C LEU A 45 5.50 21.22 -21.54
N ASP A 46 5.60 20.78 -20.29
CA ASP A 46 6.76 20.04 -19.80
C ASP A 46 6.77 18.61 -20.31
N GLY A 47 5.62 17.95 -20.29
CA GLY A 47 5.43 16.61 -20.84
C GLY A 47 5.73 16.59 -22.34
N ILE A 48 5.19 17.54 -23.09
CA ILE A 48 5.47 17.67 -24.53
C ILE A 48 6.94 18.05 -24.77
N GLY A 49 7.52 18.92 -23.95
CA GLY A 49 8.93 19.30 -24.01
C GLY A 49 9.85 18.09 -23.81
N SER A 50 9.52 17.21 -22.84
CA SER A 50 10.28 15.98 -22.57
C SER A 50 10.21 14.98 -23.72
N LEU A 51 9.09 14.92 -24.47
CA LEU A 51 8.99 14.10 -25.67
C LEU A 51 9.93 14.57 -26.79
N ALA A 52 10.20 15.88 -26.86
CA ALA A 52 10.98 16.49 -27.94
C ALA A 52 12.50 16.42 -27.74
N SER A 53 12.98 16.15 -26.53
CA SER A 53 14.39 16.30 -26.17
C SER A 53 15.21 15.00 -26.19
N ASP A 54 14.63 13.87 -26.63
CA ASP A 54 15.28 12.53 -26.73
C ASP A 54 15.92 12.02 -25.40
N HIS A 55 15.81 12.78 -24.32
CA HIS A 55 16.27 12.44 -22.99
C HIS A 55 15.24 11.52 -22.34
N ASN A 56 15.49 10.20 -22.39
CA ASN A 56 14.81 9.16 -21.62
C ASN A 56 13.34 9.53 -21.29
N LEU A 57 12.54 9.63 -22.36
CA LEU A 57 11.18 10.14 -22.36
C LEU A 57 10.29 9.43 -21.34
N GLY A 58 10.05 10.08 -20.21
CA GLY A 58 9.01 9.68 -19.26
C GLY A 58 9.09 8.20 -18.86
N THR A 59 8.00 7.72 -18.30
CA THR A 59 7.89 6.35 -17.80
C THR A 59 7.60 5.43 -18.99
N SER A 60 8.67 5.01 -19.66
CA SER A 60 8.61 4.13 -20.84
C SER A 60 8.36 2.67 -20.47
N ARG A 61 7.64 1.95 -21.32
CA ARG A 61 7.35 0.52 -21.15
C ARG A 61 7.60 -0.25 -22.44
N ARG A 62 8.29 -1.38 -22.38
CA ARG A 62 8.42 -2.30 -23.53
C ARG A 62 7.08 -2.94 -23.88
N ILE A 63 6.79 -3.02 -25.18
CA ILE A 63 5.59 -3.64 -25.76
C ILE A 63 6.00 -4.69 -26.81
N GLU A 64 5.05 -5.54 -27.21
CA GLU A 64 5.29 -6.49 -28.28
C GLU A 64 5.64 -5.76 -29.59
N ARG A 65 6.56 -6.37 -30.35
CA ARG A 65 6.97 -5.83 -31.65
C ARG A 65 5.78 -5.71 -32.58
N GLY A 66 5.55 -4.50 -33.08
CA GLY A 66 4.48 -4.20 -34.03
C GLY A 66 3.10 -3.97 -33.40
N ALA A 67 3.01 -3.95 -32.06
CA ALA A 67 1.80 -3.52 -31.39
C ALA A 67 1.46 -2.06 -31.72
N ARG A 68 0.17 -1.76 -31.88
CA ARG A 68 -0.37 -0.43 -32.20
C ARG A 68 -1.40 0.00 -31.17
N LEU A 69 -1.43 1.29 -30.83
CA LEU A 69 -2.46 1.87 -29.98
C LEU A 69 -3.79 1.91 -30.72
N VAL A 70 -4.82 1.40 -30.05
CA VAL A 70 -6.22 1.50 -30.51
C VAL A 70 -6.91 2.64 -29.76
N ILE A 71 -6.87 2.62 -28.43
CA ILE A 71 -7.47 3.65 -27.59
C ILE A 71 -6.82 3.67 -26.19
N ALA A 72 -6.69 4.87 -25.63
CA ALA A 72 -6.53 5.06 -24.19
C ALA A 72 -7.88 5.51 -23.63
N VAL A 73 -8.46 4.74 -22.70
CA VAL A 73 -9.79 5.01 -22.17
C VAL A 73 -9.75 6.31 -21.35
N PRO A 74 -10.54 7.34 -21.70
CA PRO A 74 -10.53 8.60 -20.96
C PRO A 74 -10.89 8.41 -19.49
N CYS A 75 -10.23 9.17 -18.60
CA CYS A 75 -10.45 9.14 -17.16
C CYS A 75 -10.28 7.75 -16.52
N ASP A 76 -9.56 6.85 -17.19
CA ASP A 76 -9.27 5.49 -16.75
C ASP A 76 -7.79 5.19 -17.04
N THR A 77 -7.33 4.03 -16.61
CA THR A 77 -5.94 3.57 -16.73
C THR A 77 -5.77 2.55 -17.85
N ARG A 78 -6.88 2.09 -18.45
CA ARG A 78 -6.89 1.08 -19.53
C ARG A 78 -6.41 1.65 -20.85
N VAL A 79 -5.48 0.95 -21.47
CA VAL A 79 -4.99 1.22 -22.82
C VAL A 79 -5.09 -0.06 -23.62
N ILE A 80 -5.75 0.01 -24.77
CA ILE A 80 -5.95 -1.12 -25.66
C ILE A 80 -4.92 -1.06 -26.78
N LEU A 81 -4.14 -2.12 -26.91
CA LEU A 81 -3.17 -2.34 -27.96
C LEU A 81 -3.69 -3.43 -28.89
N GLN A 82 -3.51 -3.25 -30.20
CA GLN A 82 -3.67 -4.31 -31.17
C GLN A 82 -2.30 -4.91 -31.52
N MET A 83 -2.17 -6.22 -31.33
CA MET A 83 -0.97 -6.98 -31.69
C MET A 83 -0.93 -7.25 -33.20
N PRO A 84 0.24 -7.57 -33.79
CA PRO A 84 0.37 -7.76 -35.25
C PRO A 84 -0.57 -8.82 -35.82
N ARG A 85 -0.98 -9.79 -35.01
CA ARG A 85 -1.89 -10.88 -35.39
C ARG A 85 -3.37 -10.51 -35.28
N GLY A 86 -3.70 -9.27 -34.91
CA GLY A 86 -5.06 -8.77 -34.75
C GLY A 86 -5.64 -8.88 -33.35
N ASN A 87 -5.00 -9.63 -32.43
CA ASN A 87 -5.41 -9.74 -31.03
C ASN A 87 -5.42 -8.37 -30.34
N LEU A 88 -6.39 -8.15 -29.46
CA LEU A 88 -6.44 -6.96 -28.60
C LEU A 88 -5.94 -7.31 -27.20
N GLU A 89 -5.04 -6.49 -26.67
CA GLU A 89 -4.59 -6.59 -25.29
C GLU A 89 -4.89 -5.30 -24.54
N CYS A 90 -5.39 -5.44 -23.32
CA CYS A 90 -5.60 -4.33 -22.40
C CYS A 90 -4.45 -4.26 -21.40
N ILE A 91 -3.81 -3.10 -21.31
CA ILE A 91 -2.75 -2.83 -20.34
C ILE A 91 -3.10 -1.62 -19.47
N HIS A 92 -2.42 -1.52 -18.32
CA HIS A 92 -2.52 -0.37 -17.41
C HIS A 92 -1.15 0.28 -17.24
N PRO A 93 -0.80 1.30 -18.04
CA PRO A 93 0.48 1.98 -17.91
C PRO A 93 0.63 2.64 -16.53
N ARG A 94 1.82 2.48 -15.92
CA ARG A 94 2.11 3.01 -14.58
C ARG A 94 1.85 4.51 -14.42
N PRO A 95 2.08 5.38 -15.44
CA PRO A 95 1.83 6.81 -15.29
C PRO A 95 0.36 7.15 -15.12
N LEU A 96 -0.52 6.48 -15.87
CA LEU A 96 -1.96 6.64 -15.73
C LEU A 96 -2.42 6.14 -14.37
N LEU A 97 -1.88 5.00 -13.91
CA LEU A 97 -2.17 4.45 -12.58
C LEU A 97 -1.79 5.43 -11.47
N LEU A 98 -0.59 6.00 -11.50
CA LEU A 98 -0.12 6.95 -10.48
C LEU A 98 -0.87 8.28 -10.53
N HIS A 99 -1.30 8.72 -11.71
CA HIS A 99 -2.14 9.90 -11.85
C HIS A 99 -3.55 9.70 -11.28
N LEU A 100 -4.19 8.58 -11.60
CA LEU A 100 -5.50 8.25 -11.02
C LEU A 100 -5.38 8.05 -9.49
N ALA A 101 -4.32 7.40 -9.03
CA ALA A 101 -3.99 7.28 -7.61
C ALA A 101 -3.90 8.64 -6.91
N ALA A 102 -3.12 9.57 -7.48
CA ALA A 102 -3.00 10.92 -6.95
C ALA A 102 -4.36 11.62 -6.89
N THR A 103 -5.18 11.49 -7.93
CA THR A 103 -6.53 12.06 -7.98
C THR A 103 -7.43 11.54 -6.86
N TYR A 104 -7.42 10.23 -6.58
CA TYR A 104 -8.17 9.65 -5.47
C TYR A 104 -7.62 10.10 -4.10
N LEU A 105 -6.31 10.26 -3.95
CA LEU A 105 -5.72 10.73 -2.70
C LEU A 105 -6.00 12.21 -2.44
N ASP A 106 -5.88 13.06 -3.46
CA ASP A 106 -6.17 14.49 -3.39
C ASP A 106 -7.66 14.75 -3.06
N SER A 107 -8.57 13.93 -3.59
CA SER A 107 -10.01 13.96 -3.30
C SER A 107 -10.42 13.20 -2.03
N ARG A 108 -9.47 12.57 -1.33
CA ARG A 108 -9.67 11.78 -0.11
C ARG A 108 -10.56 10.55 -0.30
N GLU A 109 -10.69 10.04 -1.53
CA GLU A 109 -11.38 8.80 -1.87
C GLU A 109 -10.51 7.57 -1.52
N TYR A 110 -10.20 7.40 -0.23
CA TYR A 110 -9.26 6.39 0.25
C TYR A 110 -9.66 4.95 -0.11
N HIS A 111 -10.96 4.63 -0.12
CA HIS A 111 -11.43 3.30 -0.51
C HIS A 111 -11.03 2.95 -1.95
N ARG A 112 -11.29 3.87 -2.90
CA ARG A 112 -10.94 3.69 -4.32
C ARG A 112 -9.43 3.67 -4.54
N ALA A 113 -8.69 4.52 -3.82
CA ALA A 113 -7.23 4.49 -3.85
C ALA A 113 -6.70 3.12 -3.39
N PHE A 114 -7.20 2.60 -2.26
CA PHE A 114 -6.77 1.31 -1.72
C PHE A 114 -7.07 0.17 -2.68
N GLU A 115 -8.28 0.12 -3.24
CA GLU A 115 -8.69 -0.90 -4.21
C GLU A 115 -7.79 -0.88 -5.45
N LEU A 116 -7.53 0.32 -6.00
CA LEU A 116 -6.61 0.49 -7.12
C LEU A 116 -5.21 -0.04 -6.77
N PHE A 117 -4.72 0.23 -5.56
CA PHE A 117 -3.38 -0.14 -5.15
C PHE A 117 -3.24 -1.64 -4.99
N ARG A 118 -4.23 -2.31 -4.38
CA ARG A 118 -4.27 -3.77 -4.30
C ARG A 118 -4.34 -4.42 -5.68
N LYS A 119 -5.25 -3.95 -6.54
CA LYS A 119 -5.48 -4.54 -7.86
C LYS A 119 -4.27 -4.38 -8.79
N GLN A 120 -3.56 -3.25 -8.68
CA GLN A 120 -2.46 -2.88 -9.59
C GLN A 120 -1.09 -2.95 -8.92
N ARG A 121 -1.02 -3.54 -7.72
CA ARG A 121 0.20 -3.72 -6.91
C ARG A 121 0.99 -2.40 -6.80
N ILE A 122 0.31 -1.33 -6.43
CA ILE A 122 0.94 -0.06 -6.03
C ILE A 122 1.33 -0.19 -4.56
N ASN A 123 2.53 0.30 -4.21
CA ASN A 123 3.01 0.23 -2.84
C ASN A 123 2.08 1.04 -1.93
N LEU A 124 1.51 0.40 -0.91
CA LEU A 124 0.52 0.99 -0.01
C LEU A 124 1.07 2.16 0.82
N ASN A 125 2.39 2.26 0.98
CA ASN A 125 3.03 3.42 1.62
C ASN A 125 2.65 4.75 0.94
N LEU A 126 2.27 4.71 -0.34
CA LEU A 126 1.82 5.89 -1.07
C LEU A 126 0.55 6.52 -0.48
N LEU A 127 -0.30 5.75 0.23
CA LEU A 127 -1.48 6.28 0.94
C LEU A 127 -1.09 7.38 1.94
N TYR A 128 0.08 7.25 2.57
CA TYR A 128 0.65 8.22 3.50
C TYR A 128 1.63 9.16 2.78
N ASP A 129 2.60 8.62 2.04
CA ASP A 129 3.73 9.38 1.49
C ASP A 129 3.30 10.44 0.48
N HIS A 130 2.15 10.27 -0.19
CA HIS A 130 1.61 11.26 -1.11
C HIS A 130 1.42 12.64 -0.45
N ASN A 131 0.84 12.65 0.77
CA ASN A 131 0.68 13.86 1.56
C ASN A 131 0.49 13.53 3.06
N PRO A 132 1.59 13.42 3.82
CA PRO A 132 1.55 13.03 5.24
C PRO A 132 0.62 13.89 6.11
N GLU A 133 0.64 15.22 5.92
CA GLU A 133 -0.18 16.15 6.72
C GLU A 133 -1.68 15.95 6.48
N VAL A 134 -2.08 15.76 5.22
CA VAL A 134 -3.47 15.49 4.86
C VAL A 134 -3.89 14.11 5.37
N PHE A 135 -3.03 13.09 5.28
CA PHE A 135 -3.33 11.78 5.83
C PHE A 135 -3.56 11.84 7.35
N SER A 136 -2.64 12.44 8.11
CA SER A 136 -2.73 12.52 9.57
C SER A 136 -3.96 13.28 10.04
N SER A 137 -4.33 14.38 9.35
CA SER A 137 -5.56 15.14 9.66
C SER A 137 -6.85 14.42 9.26
N ASN A 138 -6.80 13.41 8.38
CA ASN A 138 -7.96 12.69 7.87
C ASN A 138 -7.93 11.19 8.20
N THR A 139 -7.13 10.74 9.17
CA THR A 139 -6.99 9.30 9.46
C THR A 139 -8.30 8.65 9.90
N GLY A 140 -9.15 9.36 10.66
CA GLY A 140 -10.49 8.87 10.99
C GLY A 140 -11.38 8.64 9.77
N HIS A 141 -11.26 9.49 8.73
CA HIS A 141 -11.95 9.27 7.46
C HIS A 141 -11.36 8.08 6.69
N PHE A 142 -10.03 7.94 6.68
CA PHE A 142 -9.34 6.79 6.08
C PHE A 142 -9.82 5.46 6.65
N VAL A 143 -9.82 5.29 7.98
CA VAL A 143 -10.24 4.05 8.64
C VAL A 143 -11.71 3.72 8.31
N ARG A 144 -12.62 4.71 8.42
CA ARG A 144 -14.05 4.52 8.10
C ARG A 144 -14.30 4.23 6.62
N SER A 145 -13.51 4.82 5.72
CA SER A 145 -13.65 4.61 4.28
C SER A 145 -13.16 3.23 3.84
N VAL A 146 -12.03 2.77 4.37
CA VAL A 146 -11.49 1.44 4.06
C VAL A 146 -12.40 0.36 4.65
N LYS A 147 -12.83 0.53 5.90
CA LYS A 147 -13.75 -0.32 6.68
C LYS A 147 -13.30 -1.78 6.91
N ASP A 148 -12.59 -2.39 5.96
CA ASP A 148 -12.11 -3.77 6.03
C ASP A 148 -10.88 -3.89 6.96
N PRO A 149 -10.99 -4.61 8.10
CA PRO A 149 -9.86 -4.82 9.01
C PRO A 149 -8.68 -5.52 8.35
N THR A 150 -8.91 -6.43 7.40
CA THR A 150 -7.85 -7.14 6.67
C THR A 150 -7.01 -6.18 5.84
N TRP A 151 -7.66 -5.16 5.24
CA TRP A 151 -6.95 -4.15 4.44
C TRP A 151 -6.14 -3.23 5.32
N LEU A 152 -6.67 -2.84 6.48
CA LEU A 152 -5.92 -2.04 7.46
C LEU A 152 -4.71 -2.80 8.02
N SER A 153 -4.88 -4.08 8.37
CA SER A 153 -3.75 -4.93 8.77
C SER A 153 -2.71 -5.05 7.67
N LEU A 154 -3.12 -5.21 6.40
CA LEU A 154 -2.19 -5.24 5.27
C LEU A 154 -1.41 -3.93 5.16
N PHE A 155 -2.09 -2.79 5.18
CA PHE A 155 -1.45 -1.47 5.13
C PHE A 155 -0.41 -1.30 6.23
N LEU A 156 -0.77 -1.57 7.49
CA LEU A 156 0.13 -1.45 8.63
C LEU A 156 1.33 -2.41 8.50
N SER A 157 1.10 -3.64 8.07
CA SER A 157 2.16 -4.65 7.91
C SER A 157 3.20 -4.26 6.85
N GLU A 158 2.78 -3.60 5.76
CA GLU A 158 3.63 -3.19 4.65
C GLU A 158 4.30 -1.81 4.85
N LEU A 159 4.03 -1.11 5.96
CA LEU A 159 4.64 0.20 6.23
C LEU A 159 6.16 0.12 6.26
N GLN A 160 6.81 1.06 5.59
CA GLN A 160 8.25 1.21 5.51
C GLN A 160 8.65 2.64 5.88
N GLU A 161 9.81 2.81 6.51
CA GLU A 161 10.37 4.13 6.84
C GLU A 161 10.73 4.95 5.58
N MET A 162 11.04 4.26 4.49
CA MET A 162 11.37 4.90 3.22
C MET A 162 10.14 5.60 2.61
N ASP A 163 10.36 6.81 2.10
CA ASP A 163 9.38 7.57 1.32
C ASP A 163 9.37 7.08 -0.14
N VAL A 164 8.27 6.48 -0.57
CA VAL A 164 8.13 5.93 -1.94
C VAL A 164 8.00 7.02 -3.00
N THR A 165 7.60 8.24 -2.63
CA THR A 165 7.53 9.38 -3.55
C THR A 165 8.90 9.92 -3.91
N ARG A 166 9.93 9.66 -3.09
CA ARG A 166 11.33 10.05 -3.34
C ARG A 166 12.15 8.96 -4.00
N THR A 167 11.66 7.73 -4.00
CA THR A 167 12.38 6.56 -4.52
C THR A 167 11.66 5.98 -5.73
N MET A 168 10.81 4.97 -5.53
CA MET A 168 10.13 4.23 -6.60
C MET A 168 9.29 5.12 -7.51
N TYR A 169 8.69 6.19 -6.97
CA TYR A 169 7.80 7.10 -7.69
C TYR A 169 8.40 8.50 -7.90
N ALA A 170 9.71 8.69 -7.69
CA ALA A 170 10.40 9.98 -7.80
C ALA A 170 10.08 10.73 -9.10
N GLY A 171 10.13 10.06 -10.25
CA GLY A 171 9.86 10.69 -11.55
C GLY A 171 8.44 11.28 -11.68
N PHE A 172 7.47 10.79 -10.90
CA PHE A 172 6.11 11.33 -10.88
C PHE A 172 5.94 12.46 -9.86
N TYR A 173 6.70 12.44 -8.76
CA TYR A 173 6.60 13.39 -7.65
C TYR A 173 7.69 14.47 -7.62
N ALA A 174 8.65 14.47 -8.57
CA ALA A 174 9.83 15.34 -8.60
C ALA A 174 9.55 16.85 -8.50
N LYS A 175 8.34 17.32 -8.80
CA LYS A 175 7.96 18.75 -8.64
C LYS A 175 7.41 19.09 -7.25
N LYS A 176 7.02 18.10 -6.45
CA LYS A 176 6.50 18.28 -5.08
C LYS A 176 7.61 18.21 -4.02
N SER A 177 8.89 18.10 -4.42
CA SER A 177 10.03 17.87 -3.54
C SER A 177 10.70 19.17 -3.05
N GLU A 178 9.93 20.11 -2.52
CA GLU A 178 10.48 21.15 -1.65
C GLU A 178 10.40 20.64 -0.20
N ASP A 179 11.56 20.45 0.42
CA ASP A 179 11.86 20.33 1.86
C ASP A 179 10.77 19.79 2.81
N LYS A 180 10.06 18.72 2.44
CA LYS A 180 9.34 17.92 3.44
C LYS A 180 10.38 17.20 4.32
N SER A 181 10.49 17.63 5.57
CA SER A 181 11.23 16.94 6.62
C SER A 181 10.99 15.43 6.54
N LEU A 182 12.06 14.63 6.50
CA LEU A 182 11.95 13.18 6.68
C LEU A 182 11.29 12.97 8.04
N THR A 183 10.06 12.46 8.07
CA THR A 183 9.41 12.07 9.32
C THR A 183 10.23 10.94 9.93
N LYS A 184 11.08 11.27 10.90
CA LYS A 184 11.75 10.28 11.73
C LYS A 184 10.66 9.46 12.42
N ASN A 185 10.76 8.13 12.33
CA ASN A 185 9.79 7.18 12.89
C ASN A 185 8.41 7.24 12.19
N LYS A 186 8.39 7.25 10.86
CA LYS A 186 7.17 7.22 10.06
C LYS A 186 6.28 6.04 10.46
N VAL A 187 6.85 4.84 10.56
CA VAL A 187 6.09 3.63 10.88
C VAL A 187 5.43 3.78 12.24
N HIS A 188 6.17 4.28 13.22
CA HIS A 188 5.65 4.51 14.57
C HIS A 188 4.49 5.52 14.56
N SER A 189 4.67 6.67 13.91
CA SER A 189 3.65 7.72 13.83
C SER A 189 2.36 7.24 13.16
N VAL A 190 2.48 6.59 12.00
CA VAL A 190 1.30 6.07 11.27
C VAL A 190 0.57 5.00 12.09
N CYS A 191 1.30 4.07 12.72
CA CYS A 191 0.70 3.05 13.57
C CYS A 191 -0.07 3.66 14.75
N GLU A 192 0.46 4.71 15.37
CA GLU A 192 -0.18 5.41 16.49
C GLU A 192 -1.45 6.13 16.04
N VAL A 193 -1.37 6.96 15.01
CA VAL A 193 -2.53 7.73 14.53
C VAL A 193 -3.65 6.82 14.00
N VAL A 194 -3.31 5.74 13.28
CA VAL A 194 -4.29 4.75 12.80
C VAL A 194 -4.94 3.99 13.96
N ARG A 195 -4.14 3.55 14.94
CA ARG A 195 -4.68 2.86 16.12
C ARG A 195 -5.60 3.78 16.93
N THR A 196 -5.21 5.03 17.17
CA THR A 196 -6.04 6.02 17.87
C THR A 196 -7.35 6.25 17.13
N ALA A 197 -7.32 6.33 15.79
CA ALA A 197 -8.52 6.47 14.97
C ALA A 197 -9.44 5.23 15.03
N ILE A 198 -8.87 4.02 15.09
CA ILE A 198 -9.62 2.77 15.25
C ILE A 198 -10.28 2.68 16.63
N LEU A 199 -9.55 2.99 17.70
CA LEU A 199 -10.06 2.92 19.07
C LEU A 199 -11.13 3.97 19.37
N ALA A 200 -11.23 5.01 18.54
CA ALA A 200 -12.29 6.02 18.61
C ALA A 200 -13.58 5.62 17.86
N LEU A 201 -13.64 4.44 17.23
CA LEU A 201 -14.86 3.92 16.58
C LEU A 201 -15.74 3.17 17.59
N ASP A 202 -17.05 3.24 17.40
CA ASP A 202 -18.02 2.52 18.23
C ASP A 202 -17.88 0.99 18.10
N ASP A 203 -17.41 0.51 16.95
CA ASP A 203 -17.23 -0.91 16.61
C ASP A 203 -15.74 -1.34 16.63
N SER A 204 -14.92 -0.72 17.49
CA SER A 204 -13.47 -0.95 17.57
C SER A 204 -13.08 -2.43 17.76
N GLU A 205 -13.95 -3.25 18.37
CA GLU A 205 -13.75 -4.70 18.55
C GLU A 205 -13.54 -5.45 17.22
N THR A 206 -14.14 -4.96 16.12
CA THR A 206 -13.97 -5.55 14.78
C THR A 206 -12.55 -5.35 14.21
N TYR A 207 -11.80 -4.39 14.76
CA TYR A 207 -10.49 -3.96 14.30
C TYR A 207 -9.35 -4.47 15.20
N LEU A 208 -9.59 -5.53 15.98
CA LEU A 208 -8.59 -6.12 16.87
C LEU A 208 -7.28 -6.48 16.15
N LEU A 209 -7.37 -7.10 14.97
CA LEU A 209 -6.18 -7.53 14.22
C LEU A 209 -5.31 -6.34 13.76
N PRO A 210 -5.85 -5.28 13.13
CA PRO A 210 -5.10 -4.05 12.86
C PRO A 210 -4.43 -3.43 14.10
N VAL A 211 -5.11 -3.42 15.24
CA VAL A 211 -4.55 -2.90 16.50
C VAL A 211 -3.33 -3.72 16.90
N ILE A 212 -3.41 -5.06 16.87
CA ILE A 212 -2.28 -5.96 17.12
C ILE A 212 -1.15 -5.70 16.11
N THR A 213 -1.46 -5.60 14.81
CA THR A 213 -0.48 -5.30 13.77
C THR A 213 0.26 -3.99 14.08
N SER A 214 -0.45 -2.95 14.51
CA SER A 214 0.14 -1.64 14.84
C SER A 214 1.16 -1.74 15.97
N HIS A 215 0.89 -2.52 17.02
CA HIS A 215 1.80 -2.72 18.15
C HIS A 215 3.03 -3.52 17.74
N VAL A 216 2.85 -4.58 16.95
CA VAL A 216 3.96 -5.38 16.41
C VAL A 216 4.88 -4.53 15.54
N ARG A 217 4.33 -3.69 14.66
CA ARG A 217 5.12 -2.80 13.80
C ARG A 217 5.86 -1.71 14.58
N GLN A 218 5.38 -1.36 15.77
CA GLN A 218 6.07 -0.49 16.72
C GLN A 218 7.07 -1.21 17.64
N GLN A 219 7.31 -2.52 17.42
CA GLN A 219 8.16 -3.35 18.30
C GLN A 219 7.69 -3.36 19.77
N SER A 220 6.38 -3.21 19.98
CA SER A 220 5.76 -3.20 21.31
C SER A 220 4.94 -4.47 21.53
N LEU A 221 5.63 -5.61 21.60
CA LEU A 221 5.01 -6.93 21.74
C LEU A 221 4.24 -7.09 23.07
N ALA A 222 4.74 -6.49 24.16
CA ALA A 222 4.06 -6.50 25.44
C ALA A 222 2.67 -5.83 25.36
N ALA A 223 2.57 -4.69 24.67
CA ALA A 223 1.29 -4.01 24.46
C ALA A 223 0.34 -4.85 23.58
N ALA A 224 0.85 -5.54 22.56
CA ALA A 224 0.04 -6.45 21.74
C ALA A 224 -0.52 -7.61 22.58
N LEU A 225 0.30 -8.17 23.48
CA LEU A 225 -0.10 -9.23 24.40
C LEU A 225 -1.10 -8.73 25.46
N ASP A 226 -0.93 -7.53 25.99
CA ASP A 226 -1.90 -6.90 26.89
C ASP A 226 -3.27 -6.74 26.22
N VAL A 227 -3.30 -6.31 24.95
CA VAL A 227 -4.55 -6.24 24.18
C VAL A 227 -5.22 -7.62 24.10
N ILE A 228 -4.48 -8.68 23.79
CA ILE A 228 -5.04 -10.05 23.74
C ILE A 228 -5.55 -10.50 25.12
N LYS A 229 -4.82 -10.16 26.18
CA LYS A 229 -5.24 -10.45 27.56
C LYS A 229 -6.56 -9.76 27.90
N THR A 230 -6.70 -8.48 27.58
CA THR A 230 -7.97 -7.75 27.84
C THR A 230 -9.15 -8.37 27.10
N VAL A 231 -8.96 -8.83 25.86
CA VAL A 231 -9.99 -9.54 25.11
C VAL A 231 -10.36 -10.87 25.79
N ARG A 232 -9.37 -11.62 26.28
CA ARG A 232 -9.63 -12.87 27.01
C ARG A 232 -10.42 -12.64 28.31
N GLU A 233 -10.06 -11.62 29.09
CA GLU A 233 -10.80 -11.27 30.31
C GLU A 233 -12.24 -10.85 30.01
N GLN A 234 -12.49 -10.23 28.85
CA GLN A 234 -13.83 -9.89 28.39
C GLN A 234 -14.61 -11.14 27.95
N GLU A 235 -13.97 -12.09 27.25
CA GLU A 235 -14.58 -13.38 26.88
C GLU A 235 -15.05 -14.15 28.13
N ASP A 236 -14.20 -14.23 29.15
CA ASP A 236 -14.50 -14.94 30.40
C ASP A 236 -15.68 -14.29 31.17
N LYS A 237 -15.83 -12.97 31.09
CA LYS A 237 -16.93 -12.21 31.72
C LYS A 237 -18.23 -12.20 30.89
N ALA A 238 -18.13 -12.24 29.57
CA ALA A 238 -19.26 -12.05 28.66
C ALA A 238 -20.10 -13.31 28.41
N GLY A 239 -19.65 -14.49 28.87
CA GLY A 239 -20.39 -15.74 28.83
C GLY A 239 -20.69 -16.24 27.41
N GLU A 240 -21.79 -15.76 26.81
CA GLU A 240 -22.33 -16.22 25.52
C GLU A 240 -22.11 -15.25 24.35
N ARG A 241 -21.73 -13.98 24.59
CA ARG A 241 -21.39 -13.05 23.50
C ARG A 241 -20.02 -13.40 22.93
N LYS A 242 -20.01 -14.12 21.81
CA LYS A 242 -18.78 -14.42 21.07
C LYS A 242 -18.22 -13.12 20.45
N PRO A 243 -16.97 -12.75 20.73
CA PRO A 243 -16.34 -11.62 20.06
C PRO A 243 -16.19 -11.91 18.56
N VAL A 244 -16.04 -10.85 17.77
CA VAL A 244 -15.80 -10.94 16.32
C VAL A 244 -14.51 -11.70 16.01
N VAL A 245 -13.49 -11.51 16.87
CA VAL A 245 -12.22 -12.23 16.84
C VAL A 245 -11.92 -12.69 18.25
N SER A 246 -11.71 -13.99 18.44
CA SER A 246 -11.39 -14.53 19.76
C SER A 246 -9.95 -14.25 20.20
N SER A 247 -9.69 -14.27 21.51
CA SER A 247 -8.33 -14.14 22.05
C SER A 247 -7.38 -15.21 21.47
N GLY A 248 -7.89 -16.42 21.25
CA GLY A 248 -7.15 -17.52 20.63
C GLY A 248 -6.84 -17.31 19.14
N GLU A 249 -7.74 -16.68 18.38
CA GLU A 249 -7.50 -16.30 16.98
C GLU A 249 -6.53 -15.13 16.87
N ALA A 250 -6.68 -14.13 17.75
CA ALA A 250 -5.77 -13.00 17.86
C ALA A 250 -4.33 -13.44 18.17
N LEU A 251 -4.16 -14.40 19.09
CA LEU A 251 -2.85 -14.96 19.41
C LEU A 251 -2.26 -15.78 18.25
N LYS A 252 -3.08 -16.56 17.53
CA LYS A 252 -2.64 -17.24 16.30
C LYS A 252 -2.19 -16.24 15.25
N TYR A 253 -2.93 -15.14 15.07
CA TYR A 253 -2.56 -14.07 14.17
C TYR A 253 -1.22 -13.43 14.56
N LEU A 254 -1.01 -13.14 15.84
CA LEU A 254 0.25 -12.60 16.35
C LEU A 254 1.44 -13.54 16.08
N LEU A 255 1.25 -14.85 16.25
CA LEU A 255 2.26 -15.88 15.95
C LEU A 255 2.64 -15.96 14.46
N TYR A 256 1.79 -15.47 13.54
CA TYR A 256 2.17 -15.34 12.13
C TYR A 256 3.04 -14.11 11.84
N LEU A 257 3.04 -13.12 12.74
CA LEU A 257 3.76 -11.85 12.55
C LEU A 257 5.13 -11.81 13.26
N VAL A 258 5.33 -12.63 14.29
CA VAL A 258 6.45 -12.54 15.24
C VAL A 258 7.06 -13.91 15.48
N ASP A 259 8.36 -13.94 15.78
CA ASP A 259 9.03 -15.18 16.18
C ASP A 259 8.46 -15.73 17.51
N VAL A 260 8.30 -17.05 17.55
CA VAL A 260 7.73 -17.76 18.70
C VAL A 260 8.55 -17.55 19.98
N ASN A 261 9.88 -17.54 19.88
CA ASN A 261 10.74 -17.42 21.05
C ASN A 261 10.74 -15.99 21.58
N GLU A 262 10.82 -15.01 20.69
CA GLU A 262 10.69 -13.59 21.06
C GLU A 262 9.37 -13.32 21.78
N LEU A 263 8.26 -13.85 21.25
CA LEU A 263 6.95 -13.68 21.89
C LEU A 263 6.88 -14.35 23.26
N TYR A 264 7.48 -15.53 23.42
CA TYR A 264 7.54 -16.25 24.69
C TYR A 264 8.38 -15.51 25.74
N ASP A 265 9.54 -14.97 25.36
CA ASP A 265 10.43 -14.23 26.24
C ASP A 265 9.78 -12.92 26.71
N VAL A 266 9.09 -12.22 25.81
CA VAL A 266 8.31 -11.03 26.18
C VAL A 266 7.17 -11.39 27.14
N ALA A 267 6.43 -12.48 26.87
CA ALA A 267 5.36 -12.94 27.77
C ALA A 267 5.89 -13.28 29.18
N LEU A 268 7.07 -13.91 29.27
CA LEU A 268 7.74 -14.17 30.55
C LEU A 268 8.07 -12.87 31.29
N GLY A 269 8.55 -11.86 30.55
CA GLY A 269 8.84 -10.52 31.08
C GLY A 269 7.62 -9.75 31.59
N MET A 270 6.40 -10.16 31.23
CA MET A 270 5.15 -9.57 31.73
C MET A 270 4.71 -10.13 33.08
N TYR A 271 5.41 -11.13 33.63
CA TYR A 271 5.09 -11.79 34.91
C TYR A 271 3.68 -12.41 34.99
N ASP A 272 3.05 -12.67 33.84
CA ASP A 272 1.75 -13.33 33.74
C ASP A 272 1.92 -14.79 33.30
N PHE A 273 2.01 -15.69 34.27
CA PHE A 273 2.23 -17.12 34.00
C PHE A 273 1.07 -17.79 33.24
N GLU A 274 -0.15 -17.27 33.33
CA GLU A 274 -1.28 -17.81 32.57
C GLU A 274 -1.15 -17.45 31.09
N LEU A 275 -0.81 -16.20 30.80
CA LEU A 275 -0.52 -15.74 29.45
C LEU A 275 0.64 -16.54 28.83
N VAL A 276 1.75 -16.70 29.56
CA VAL A 276 2.91 -17.49 29.12
C VAL A 276 2.51 -18.93 28.77
N THR A 277 1.70 -19.56 29.60
CA THR A 277 1.23 -20.93 29.37
C THR A 277 0.41 -21.02 28.08
N VAL A 278 -0.47 -20.04 27.83
CA VAL A 278 -1.29 -19.98 26.61
C VAL A 278 -0.42 -19.73 25.36
N VAL A 279 0.55 -18.81 25.44
CA VAL A 279 1.52 -18.56 24.36
C VAL A 279 2.30 -19.83 24.04
N ALA A 280 2.87 -20.50 25.05
CA ALA A 280 3.64 -21.73 24.88
C ALA A 280 2.82 -22.88 24.28
N ALA A 281 1.57 -23.06 24.75
CA ALA A 281 0.68 -24.09 24.24
C ALA A 281 0.29 -23.84 22.77
N LYS A 282 0.09 -22.57 22.37
CA LYS A 282 -0.26 -22.20 20.98
C LYS A 282 0.94 -22.17 20.05
N SER A 283 2.15 -22.06 20.57
CA SER A 283 3.38 -21.99 19.79
C SER A 283 4.09 -23.34 19.57
N GLN A 284 3.45 -24.44 19.96
CA GLN A 284 3.97 -25.81 19.80
C GLN A 284 5.31 -26.09 20.53
N LYS A 285 5.65 -25.32 21.57
CA LYS A 285 6.77 -25.66 22.45
C LYS A 285 6.50 -26.96 23.22
N ASP A 286 7.53 -27.72 23.55
CA ASP A 286 7.39 -28.98 24.31
C ASP A 286 6.93 -28.68 25.75
N PRO A 287 5.75 -29.18 26.18
CA PRO A 287 5.27 -29.05 27.57
C PRO A 287 6.26 -29.56 28.62
N LYS A 288 7.10 -30.53 28.29
CA LYS A 288 8.13 -31.05 29.20
C LYS A 288 9.26 -30.06 29.44
N GLU A 289 9.46 -29.08 28.57
CA GLU A 289 10.48 -28.05 28.73
C GLU A 289 9.95 -26.83 29.47
N TYR A 290 8.80 -26.28 29.05
CA TYR A 290 8.31 -25.02 29.63
C TYR A 290 7.56 -25.20 30.95
N LEU A 291 6.83 -26.31 31.18
CA LEU A 291 6.08 -26.49 32.43
C LEU A 291 6.98 -26.61 33.67
N PRO A 292 8.08 -27.40 33.68
CA PRO A 292 8.98 -27.45 34.83
C PRO A 292 9.63 -26.10 35.12
N PHE A 293 10.00 -25.36 34.07
CA PHE A 293 10.58 -24.02 34.19
C PHE A 293 9.59 -23.04 34.84
N LEU A 294 8.34 -22.97 34.36
CA LEU A 294 7.32 -22.10 34.96
C LEU A 294 7.00 -22.49 36.41
N ASN A 295 6.99 -23.79 36.73
CA ASN A 295 6.76 -24.27 38.09
C ASN A 295 7.91 -23.93 39.05
N GLN A 296 9.16 -23.82 38.55
CA GLN A 296 10.28 -23.32 39.35
C GLN A 296 10.14 -21.83 39.65
N LEU A 297 9.71 -21.03 38.67
CA LEU A 297 9.53 -19.58 38.83
C LEU A 297 8.32 -19.18 39.69
N ARG A 298 7.35 -20.09 39.88
CA ARG A 298 6.19 -19.90 40.75
C ARG A 298 6.48 -20.13 42.25
N LYS A 299 7.64 -20.68 42.59
CA LYS A 299 8.09 -20.87 43.98
C LYS A 299 8.70 -19.59 44.52
#